data_AF-A0A6N8WDH9-F1
#
_entry.id   AF-A0A6N8WDH9-F1
#
_cell.length_a   1.000
_cell.length_b   1.000
_cell.length_c   1.000
_cell.angle_alpha   90.00
_cell.angle_beta   90.00
_cell.angle_gamma   90.00
#
_symmetry.space_group_name_H-M   'P 1'
#
loop_
_entity.id
_entity.type
_entity.pdbx_description
1 polymer ?
#
loop_
_entity_poly.entity_id
_entity_poly.type
_entity_poly.pdbx_seq_one_letter_code
_entity_poly.pdbx_strand_id
1 'polypeptide(L)'
;MRNVKFVGNAAAQVILFYLLWFTSCGLFILNIVTALPALRAIAIAFGADQWTLPAVHRFSLLGLAVAAVVFFFWSETSYRRASKVSLGRFLRAFAWVTACQLAVIVVAYLIPRMVL
;
A
#
# COMPACT_ATOMS: atom_id res chain seq x y z
N MET A 1 27.82 -10.20 21.98
CA MET A 1 27.20 -9.90 20.68
C MET A 1 27.67 -8.52 20.23
N ARG A 2 28.43 -8.45 19.13
CA ARG A 2 29.11 -7.22 18.67
C ARG A 2 28.07 -6.16 18.31
N ASN A 3 28.14 -5.03 19.01
CA ASN A 3 27.51 -3.77 18.62
C ASN A 3 28.05 -3.36 17.24
N VAL A 4 27.34 -3.69 16.18
CA VAL A 4 27.53 -3.04 14.87
C VAL A 4 26.91 -1.65 15.00
N LYS A 5 27.63 -0.73 15.65
CA LYS A 5 27.41 0.70 15.43
C LYS A 5 27.85 0.93 13.99
N PHE A 6 26.87 1.12 13.10
CA PHE A 6 27.11 1.75 11.80
C PHE A 6 27.56 3.20 12.06
N VAL A 7 28.83 3.37 12.46
CA VAL A 7 29.53 4.66 12.46
C VAL A 7 29.95 4.88 11.01
N GLY A 8 28.98 5.23 10.17
CA GLY A 8 29.17 5.30 8.74
C GLY A 8 27.85 5.54 8.05
N ASN A 9 27.47 6.81 7.98
CA ASN A 9 26.42 7.37 7.14
C ASN A 9 24.98 7.26 7.66
N ALA A 10 24.70 7.96 8.77
CA ALA A 10 23.32 8.26 9.20
C ALA A 10 22.47 8.83 8.04
N ALA A 11 23.09 9.61 7.14
CA ALA A 11 22.46 10.08 5.91
C ALA A 11 22.00 8.93 5.00
N ALA A 12 22.80 7.88 4.80
CA ALA A 12 22.43 6.73 3.98
C ALA A 12 21.26 5.94 4.59
N GLN A 13 21.18 5.83 5.92
CA GLN A 13 20.06 5.17 6.59
C GLN A 13 18.75 5.97 6.44
N VAL A 14 18.83 7.31 6.51
CA VAL A 14 17.69 8.20 6.27
C VAL A 14 17.23 8.13 4.81
N ILE A 15 18.17 8.13 3.86
CA ILE A 15 17.87 7.98 2.43
C ILE A 15 17.17 6.64 2.16
N LEU A 16 17.73 5.53 2.67
CA LEU A 16 17.13 4.19 2.51
C LEU A 16 15.73 4.12 3.13
N PHE A 17 15.54 4.73 4.29
CA PHE A 17 14.25 4.81 4.96
C PHE A 17 13.20 5.48 4.05
N TYR A 18 13.49 6.68 3.56
CA TYR A 18 12.53 7.42 2.74
C TYR A 18 12.32 6.75 1.38
N LEU A 19 13.35 6.20 0.75
CA LEU A 19 13.21 5.46 -0.51
C LEU A 19 12.24 4.28 -0.40
N LEU A 20 12.37 3.48 0.66
CA LEU A 20 11.48 2.35 0.88
C LEU A 20 10.08 2.80 1.29
N TRP A 21 9.96 3.86 2.09
CA TRP A 21 8.66 4.44 2.40
C TRP A 21 7.95 4.98 1.14
N PHE A 22 8.66 5.72 0.28
CA PHE A 22 8.13 6.18 -1.01
C PHE A 22 7.73 5.01 -1.91
N THR A 23 8.49 3.90 -1.88
CA THR A 23 8.14 2.69 -2.62
C THR A 23 6.83 2.09 -2.10
N SER A 24 6.63 2.02 -0.77
CA SER A 24 5.36 1.59 -0.18
C SER A 24 4.20 2.53 -0.53
N CYS A 25 4.44 3.84 -0.64
CA CYS A 25 3.44 4.80 -1.08
C CYS A 25 3.07 4.61 -2.55
N GLY A 26 4.07 4.45 -3.43
CA GLY A 26 3.86 4.18 -4.85
C GLY A 26 3.13 2.87 -5.10
N LEU A 27 3.49 1.81 -4.37
CA LEU A 27 2.80 0.53 -4.45
C LEU A 27 1.35 0.62 -3.94
N PHE A 28 1.08 1.47 -2.94
CA PHE A 28 -0.30 1.74 -2.52
C PHE A 28 -1.09 2.48 -3.59
N ILE A 29 -0.49 3.45 -4.29
CA ILE A 29 -1.13 4.10 -5.44
C ILE A 29 -1.48 3.06 -6.51
N LEU A 30 -0.61 2.07 -6.74
CA LEU A 30 -0.90 0.95 -7.63
C LEU A 30 -2.08 0.10 -7.13
N ASN A 31 -2.24 -0.09 -5.81
CA ASN A 31 -3.46 -0.71 -5.25
C ASN A 31 -4.72 0.08 -5.63
N ILE A 32 -4.69 1.41 -5.57
CA ILE A 32 -5.85 2.24 -5.93
C ILE A 32 -6.22 2.00 -7.40
N VAL A 33 -5.24 2.09 -8.30
CA VAL A 33 -5.46 1.92 -9.75
C VAL A 33 -6.01 0.52 -10.07
N THR A 34 -5.52 -0.52 -9.38
CA THR A 34 -5.93 -1.91 -9.60
C THR A 34 -7.25 -2.27 -8.91
N ALA A 35 -7.59 -1.65 -7.79
CA ALA A 35 -8.83 -1.89 -7.06
C ALA A 35 -10.06 -1.26 -7.73
N LEU A 36 -9.92 -0.15 -8.46
CA LEU A 36 -11.06 0.52 -9.09
C LEU A 36 -11.81 -0.35 -10.11
N PRO A 37 -11.14 -1.05 -11.05
CA PRO A 37 -11.80 -2.04 -11.90
C PRO A 37 -12.47 -3.16 -11.11
N ALA A 38 -11.82 -3.62 -10.03
CA ALA A 38 -12.34 -4.69 -9.16
C ALA A 38 -13.67 -4.28 -8.50
N LEU A 39 -13.70 -3.08 -7.91
CA LEU A 39 -14.90 -2.51 -7.28
C LEU A 39 -16.02 -2.26 -8.30
N ARG A 40 -15.66 -1.85 -9.51
CA ARG A 40 -16.63 -1.70 -10.61
C ARG A 40 -17.23 -3.05 -11.01
N ALA A 41 -16.42 -4.09 -11.18
CA ALA A 41 -16.89 -5.43 -11.52
C ALA A 41 -17.79 -6.01 -10.42
N ILE A 42 -17.41 -5.83 -9.15
CA ILE A 42 -18.25 -6.17 -8.00
C ILE A 42 -19.60 -5.45 -8.09
N ALA A 43 -19.60 -4.13 -8.28
CA ALA A 43 -20.84 -3.37 -8.36
C ALA A 43 -21.77 -3.86 -9.49
N ILE A 44 -21.23 -4.18 -10.66
CA ILE A 44 -22.00 -4.75 -11.79
C ILE A 44 -22.64 -6.09 -11.37
N ALA A 45 -21.90 -6.98 -10.71
CA ALA A 45 -22.43 -8.25 -10.25
C ALA A 45 -23.52 -8.11 -9.17
N PHE A 46 -23.49 -7.04 -8.38
CA PHE A 46 -24.56 -6.68 -7.45
C PHE A 46 -25.71 -5.89 -8.12
N GLY A 47 -25.74 -5.81 -9.45
CA GLY A 47 -26.85 -5.21 -10.20
C GLY A 47 -26.76 -3.70 -10.39
N ALA A 48 -25.57 -3.10 -10.21
CA ALA A 48 -25.38 -1.68 -10.50
C ALA A 48 -25.62 -1.38 -11.99
N ASP A 49 -26.51 -0.45 -12.24
CA ASP A 49 -26.88 0.05 -13.56
C ASP A 49 -25.95 1.19 -14.03
N GLN A 50 -26.09 1.59 -15.30
CA GLN A 50 -25.24 2.60 -15.92
C GLN A 50 -25.27 3.97 -15.22
N TRP A 51 -26.34 4.29 -14.47
CA TRP A 51 -26.47 5.56 -13.75
C TRP A 51 -25.75 5.54 -12.40
N THR A 52 -25.63 4.38 -11.76
CA THR A 52 -24.99 4.23 -10.44
C THR A 52 -23.48 4.00 -10.52
N LEU A 53 -22.97 3.38 -11.60
CA LEU A 53 -21.54 3.11 -11.79
C LEU A 53 -20.62 4.35 -11.67
N PRO A 54 -20.96 5.53 -12.23
CA PRO A 54 -20.15 6.74 -12.06
C PRO A 54 -20.06 7.18 -10.58
N ALA A 55 -21.16 7.06 -9.82
CA ALA A 55 -21.18 7.39 -8.40
C ALA A 55 -20.31 6.42 -7.60
N VAL A 56 -20.46 5.11 -7.83
CA VAL A 56 -19.63 4.06 -7.21
C VAL A 56 -18.15 4.34 -7.45
N HIS A 57 -17.77 4.70 -8.67
CA HIS A 57 -16.38 5.01 -8.99
C HIS A 57 -15.83 6.21 -8.19
N ARG A 58 -16.59 7.31 -8.13
CA ARG A 58 -16.18 8.52 -7.38
C ARG A 58 -16.09 8.30 -5.88
N PHE A 59 -17.07 7.62 -5.30
CA PHE A 59 -17.05 7.30 -3.86
C PHE A 59 -15.94 6.30 -3.52
N SER A 60 -15.70 5.31 -4.38
CA SER A 60 -14.59 4.36 -4.22
C SER A 60 -13.24 5.08 -4.25
N LEU A 61 -13.04 6.00 -5.21
CA LEU A 61 -11.84 6.83 -5.28
C LEU A 61 -11.63 7.65 -4.01
N LEU A 62 -12.69 8.30 -3.50
CA LEU A 62 -12.61 9.07 -2.26
C LEU A 62 -12.23 8.18 -1.08
N GLY A 63 -12.89 7.02 -0.93
CA GLY A 63 -12.59 6.05 0.13
C GLY A 63 -11.15 5.53 0.05
N LEU A 64 -10.68 5.20 -1.16
CA LEU A 64 -9.31 4.75 -1.40
C LEU A 64 -8.28 5.86 -1.16
N ALA A 65 -8.60 7.11 -1.48
CA ALA A 65 -7.75 8.26 -1.19
C ALA A 65 -7.61 8.50 0.32
N VAL A 66 -8.71 8.42 1.07
CA VAL A 66 -8.68 8.49 2.54
C VAL A 66 -7.85 7.33 3.11
N ALA A 67 -8.06 6.11 2.62
CA ALA A 67 -7.27 4.95 3.02
C ALA A 67 -5.78 5.13 2.71
N ALA A 68 -5.43 5.76 1.59
CA ALA A 68 -4.06 6.07 1.22
C ALA A 68 -3.40 7.01 2.23
N VAL A 69 -4.08 8.10 2.60
CA VAL A 69 -3.57 9.06 3.59
C VAL A 69 -3.30 8.34 4.93
N VAL A 70 -4.28 7.58 5.42
CA VAL A 70 -4.13 6.81 6.67
C VAL A 70 -2.96 5.83 6.56
N PHE A 71 -2.85 5.13 5.43
CA PHE A 71 -1.78 4.18 5.19
C PHE A 71 -0.40 4.85 5.14
N PHE A 72 -0.25 6.01 4.51
CA PHE A 72 1.03 6.73 4.43
C PHE A 72 1.54 7.10 5.81
N PHE A 73 0.67 7.66 6.67
CA PHE A 73 1.04 7.97 8.06
C PHE A 73 1.31 6.73 8.89
N TRP A 74 0.47 5.70 8.77
CA TRP A 74 0.64 4.45 9.52
C TRP A 74 1.93 3.71 9.13
N SER A 75 2.23 3.61 7.83
CA SER A 75 3.44 2.97 7.34
C SER A 75 4.69 3.75 7.73
N GLU A 76 4.66 5.08 7.63
CA GLU A 76 5.77 5.93 8.07
C GLU A 76 6.09 5.74 9.55
N THR A 77 5.06 5.84 10.40
CA THR A 77 5.21 5.69 11.86
C THR A 77 5.68 4.29 12.24
N SER A 78 5.16 3.26 11.58
CA SER A 78 5.57 1.86 11.78
C SER A 78 7.03 1.64 11.37
N TYR A 79 7.44 2.17 10.22
CA TYR A 79 8.82 2.10 9.75
C TYR A 79 9.77 2.88 10.66
N ARG A 80 9.39 4.07 11.13
CA ARG A 80 10.19 4.85 12.10
C ARG A 80 10.39 4.10 13.40
N ARG A 81 9.37 3.38 13.89
CA ARG A 81 9.50 2.53 15.09
C ARG A 81 10.43 1.34 14.83
N ALA A 82 10.33 0.71 13.67
CA ALA A 82 11.16 -0.44 13.32
C ALA A 82 12.64 -0.06 13.09
N SER A 83 12.91 1.07 12.43
CA SER A 83 14.26 1.55 12.13
C SER A 83 15.04 1.95 13.38
N LYS A 84 14.37 2.43 14.42
CA LYS A 84 14.98 2.71 15.74
C LYS A 84 15.55 1.47 16.42
N VAL A 85 15.06 0.28 16.10
CA VAL A 85 15.51 -0.96 16.73
C VAL A 85 16.65 -1.60 15.96
N SER A 86 16.44 -1.89 14.67
CA SER A 86 17.48 -2.42 13.79
C SER A 86 17.05 -2.36 12.33
N LEU A 87 18.03 -2.32 11.43
CA LEU A 87 17.80 -2.41 9.99
C LEU A 87 17.02 -3.68 9.62
N GLY A 88 17.36 -4.83 10.24
CA GLY A 88 16.66 -6.09 9.97
C GLY A 88 15.21 -6.13 10.43
N ARG A 89 14.82 -5.35 11.44
CA ARG A 89 13.40 -5.20 11.83
C ARG A 89 12.66 -4.27 10.87
N PHE A 90 13.31 -3.20 10.43
CA PHE A 90 12.77 -2.30 9.41
C PHE A 90 12.52 -3.02 8.08
N LEU A 91 13.49 -3.78 7.56
CA LEU A 91 13.32 -4.55 6.32
C LEU A 91 12.21 -5.60 6.42
N ARG A 92 12.04 -6.23 7.59
CA ARG A 92 10.91 -7.15 7.84
C ARG A 92 9.57 -6.43 7.82
N ALA A 93 9.47 -5.26 8.44
CA ALA A 93 8.25 -4.45 8.39
C ALA A 93 7.92 -4.02 6.96
N PHE A 94 8.92 -3.58 6.20
CA PHE A 94 8.77 -3.23 4.78
C PHE A 94 8.33 -4.44 3.93
N ALA A 95 8.97 -5.59 4.11
CA ALA A 95 8.61 -6.81 3.39
C ALA A 95 7.19 -7.26 3.69
N TRP A 96 6.77 -7.19 4.96
CA TRP A 96 5.40 -7.50 5.38
C TRP A 96 4.39 -6.57 4.71
N VAL A 97 4.59 -5.25 4.81
CA VAL A 97 3.70 -4.26 4.18
C VAL A 97 3.63 -4.46 2.68
N THR A 98 4.77 -4.68 2.04
CA THR A 98 4.87 -4.94 0.59
C THR A 98 4.10 -6.21 0.21
N ALA A 99 4.26 -7.30 0.97
CA ALA A 99 3.55 -8.54 0.72
C ALA A 99 2.03 -8.38 0.84
N CYS A 100 1.55 -7.66 1.88
CA CYS A 100 0.13 -7.35 2.02
C CYS A 100 -0.39 -6.54 0.83
N GLN A 101 0.35 -5.53 0.39
CA GLN A 101 -0.05 -4.73 -0.77
C GLN A 101 -0.08 -5.57 -2.05
N LEU A 102 0.94 -6.38 -2.30
CA LEU A 102 0.96 -7.27 -3.47
C LEU A 102 -0.22 -8.27 -3.44
N ALA A 103 -0.58 -8.80 -2.27
CA ALA A 103 -1.76 -9.65 -2.13
C ALA A 103 -3.04 -8.91 -2.54
N VAL A 104 -3.20 -7.65 -2.12
CA VAL A 104 -4.33 -6.80 -2.54
C VAL A 104 -4.34 -6.61 -4.06
N ILE A 105 -3.19 -6.30 -4.68
CA ILE A 105 -3.09 -6.18 -6.16
C ILE A 105 -3.54 -7.46 -6.84
N VAL A 106 -3.02 -8.62 -6.40
CA VAL A 106 -3.34 -9.91 -6.99
C VAL A 106 -4.84 -10.19 -6.88
N VAL A 107 -5.44 -10.00 -5.71
CA VAL A 107 -6.88 -10.21 -5.51
C VAL A 107 -7.70 -9.24 -6.37
N ALA A 108 -7.36 -7.95 -6.37
CA ALA A 108 -8.03 -6.93 -7.17
C ALA A 108 -7.95 -7.22 -8.68
N TYR A 109 -6.83 -7.76 -9.14
CA TYR A 109 -6.64 -8.16 -10.53
C TYR A 109 -7.45 -9.41 -10.92
N LEU A 110 -7.68 -10.32 -9.98
CA LEU A 110 -8.43 -11.55 -10.22
C LEU A 110 -9.94 -11.32 -10.24
N ILE A 111 -10.47 -10.44 -9.39
CA ILE A 111 -11.91 -10.21 -9.23
C ILE A 111 -12.63 -9.92 -10.57
N PRO A 112 -12.19 -8.96 -11.42
CA PRO A 112 -12.86 -8.71 -12.70
C PRO A 112 -12.93 -9.90 -13.63
N ARG A 113 -12.01 -10.87 -13.52
CA ARG A 113 -11.97 -12.07 -14.36
C ARG A 113 -12.82 -13.23 -13.86
N MET A 114 -13.20 -13.20 -12.58
CA MET A 114 -14.04 -14.22 -11.97
C MET A 114 -15.51 -13.84 -12.02
N VAL A 115 -15.78 -12.54 -12.13
CA VAL A 115 -17.11 -11.95 -11.96
C VAL A 115 -17.76 -11.57 -13.31
N LEU A 116 -16.95 -11.26 -14.33
CA LEU A 116 -17.37 -11.04 -15.72
C LEU A 116 -17.05 -12.27 -16.56
#